data_AF-A0A5J9VT38-F1
#
_entry.id   AF-A0A5J9VT38-F1
#
_cell.length_a   1.000
_cell.length_b   1.000
_cell.length_c   1.000
_cell.angle_alpha   90.00
_cell.angle_beta   90.00
_cell.angle_gamma   90.00
#
_symmetry.space_group_name_H-M   'P 1'
#
loop_
_entity.id
_entity.type
_entity.pdbx_description
1 polymer ?
#
loop_
_entity_poly.entity_id
_entity_poly.type
_entity_poly.pdbx_seq_one_letter_code
_entity_poly.pdbx_strand_id
1 'polypeptide(L)'
;MACRRCDDPRCRRSRSQESHERHTRPWCRRAHNAVVRKGPDVSAVNMREVTNGSAHPTMRTILLFVTGAIAIYLITTLTTARPLDINNPFVQEVGNWAVMEHVKQAKDGIKFNKVVRADQNALGLGINYDLIIDASNNDGKDGKYEANVYLRDWADKRTLLAFQPAN
;
A
#
# COMPACT_ATOMS: atom_id res chain seq x y z
N MET A 1 25.97 -48.91 -46.29
CA MET A 1 26.64 -47.76 -45.64
C MET A 1 25.51 -46.80 -45.23
N ALA A 2 25.32 -46.39 -43.98
CA ALA A 2 26.23 -45.73 -43.02
C ALA A 2 26.51 -44.25 -43.45
N CYS A 3 26.42 -43.22 -42.60
CA CYS A 3 26.50 -43.16 -41.12
C CYS A 3 25.45 -42.23 -40.43
N ARG A 4 25.37 -42.29 -39.09
CA ARG A 4 24.76 -41.25 -38.20
C ARG A 4 25.87 -40.41 -37.51
N ARG A 5 25.54 -39.19 -37.04
CA ARG A 5 26.21 -38.35 -36.00
C ARG A 5 25.28 -37.15 -35.66
N CYS A 6 25.15 -36.53 -34.47
CA CYS A 6 25.95 -36.43 -33.22
C CYS A 6 27.12 -35.40 -33.36
N ASP A 7 27.35 -34.35 -32.55
CA ASP A 7 26.92 -33.87 -31.20
C ASP A 7 27.13 -32.30 -31.12
N ASP A 8 26.85 -31.43 -30.13
CA ASP A 8 26.24 -31.35 -28.77
C ASP A 8 25.82 -29.85 -28.49
N PRO A 9 24.87 -29.50 -27.59
CA PRO A 9 24.41 -28.10 -27.37
C PRO A 9 25.39 -27.10 -26.70
N ARG A 10 26.57 -27.49 -26.20
CA ARG A 10 27.33 -26.72 -25.19
C ARG A 10 28.45 -25.78 -25.71
N CYS A 11 28.30 -25.17 -26.89
CA CYS A 11 29.36 -24.34 -27.49
C CYS A 11 28.97 -22.89 -27.85
N ARG A 12 28.54 -22.08 -26.86
CA ARG A 12 28.51 -20.60 -26.99
C ARG A 12 28.59 -19.85 -25.65
N ARG A 13 29.79 -19.86 -25.03
CA ARG A 13 30.18 -18.91 -23.96
C ARG A 13 31.58 -18.33 -24.23
N SER A 14 31.77 -17.08 -23.80
CA SER A 14 33.06 -16.44 -23.47
C SER A 14 34.22 -16.51 -24.50
N ARG A 15 34.13 -15.66 -25.53
CA ARG A 15 35.25 -14.86 -26.09
C ARG A 15 34.66 -13.75 -26.98
N SER A 16 35.19 -12.53 -27.06
CA SER A 16 36.34 -11.91 -26.37
C SER A 16 36.01 -10.45 -26.01
N GLN A 17 36.73 -9.87 -25.05
CA GLN A 17 36.89 -8.41 -24.97
C GLN A 17 37.85 -7.92 -26.08
N GLU A 18 37.97 -6.59 -26.18
CA GLU A 18 39.18 -5.89 -26.62
C GLU A 18 39.49 -5.88 -28.13
N SER A 19 39.13 -4.77 -28.81
CA SER A 19 40.00 -4.02 -29.75
C SER A 19 39.27 -2.88 -30.47
N HIS A 20 39.19 -1.69 -29.85
CA HIS A 20 39.69 -0.42 -30.42
C HIS A 20 39.37 0.78 -29.53
N GLU A 21 40.42 1.50 -29.11
CA GLU A 21 40.33 2.85 -28.55
C GLU A 21 40.71 3.92 -29.59
N ARG A 22 40.50 5.19 -29.21
CA ARG A 22 41.03 6.44 -29.80
C ARG A 22 40.40 6.90 -31.11
N HIS A 23 39.49 7.87 -31.01
CA HIS A 23 39.60 9.26 -31.56
C HIS A 23 38.26 10.01 -31.38
N THR A 24 38.16 11.23 -30.83
CA THR A 24 39.09 12.03 -30.00
C THR A 24 38.28 13.02 -29.12
N ARG A 25 38.91 13.67 -28.12
CA ARG A 25 38.45 14.94 -27.52
C ARG A 25 39.49 16.02 -27.90
N PRO A 26 39.15 17.32 -28.09
CA PRO A 26 38.95 18.20 -26.93
C PRO A 26 38.05 19.45 -27.13
N TRP A 27 37.18 19.77 -26.17
CA TRP A 27 36.94 21.16 -25.73
C TRP A 27 36.38 21.18 -24.29
N CYS A 28 37.13 21.80 -23.38
CA CYS A 28 36.71 22.06 -22.00
C CYS A 28 37.18 23.46 -21.59
N ARG A 29 36.27 24.37 -21.21
CA ARG A 29 36.30 25.05 -19.88
C ARG A 29 35.29 26.19 -19.71
N ARG A 30 34.75 26.25 -18.49
CA ARG A 30 34.31 27.43 -17.72
C ARG A 30 33.06 28.18 -18.27
N ALA A 31 32.28 28.90 -17.44
CA ALA A 31 32.48 29.23 -16.02
C ALA A 31 31.19 29.16 -15.19
N HIS A 32 31.32 28.70 -13.93
CA HIS A 32 30.85 29.32 -12.66
C HIS A 32 29.39 29.83 -12.47
N ASN A 33 29.01 29.87 -11.19
CA ASN A 33 27.88 30.61 -10.60
C ASN A 33 26.46 30.06 -10.81
N ALA A 34 26.16 28.94 -10.12
CA ALA A 34 24.81 28.62 -9.65
C ALA A 34 24.80 28.69 -8.11
N VAL A 35 24.26 29.80 -7.59
CA VAL A 35 24.21 30.23 -6.18
C VAL A 35 24.04 29.09 -5.17
N VAL A 36 25.01 28.94 -4.26
CA VAL A 36 24.81 28.24 -2.98
C VAL A 36 23.77 29.03 -2.20
N ARG A 37 22.53 28.50 -2.12
CA ARG A 37 21.53 29.05 -1.20
C ARG A 37 22.00 28.75 0.23
N LYS A 38 22.55 29.76 0.90
CA LYS A 38 22.72 29.73 2.36
C LYS A 38 21.36 29.36 2.98
N GLY A 39 21.35 28.40 3.90
CA GLY A 39 20.24 28.25 4.83
C GLY A 39 20.07 29.53 5.66
N PRO A 40 18.89 29.77 6.26
CA PRO A 40 18.69 30.93 7.10
C PRO A 40 19.72 30.95 8.24
N ASP A 41 20.33 32.11 8.42
CA ASP A 41 21.31 32.37 9.47
C ASP A 41 20.59 32.39 10.83
N VAL A 42 20.58 31.24 11.51
CA VAL A 42 20.05 31.11 12.88
C VAL A 42 21.05 31.66 13.90
N SER A 43 21.41 32.92 13.71
CA SER A 43 22.17 33.74 14.66
C SER A 43 21.47 33.76 16.01
N ALA A 44 22.00 32.95 16.94
CA ALA A 44 21.77 32.98 18.38
C ALA A 44 20.32 33.32 18.82
N VAL A 45 19.38 32.38 18.65
CA VAL A 45 18.21 32.37 19.53
C VAL A 45 18.73 32.24 20.96
N ASN A 46 18.57 33.32 21.72
CA ASN A 46 19.24 33.55 23.00
C ASN A 46 19.07 32.36 23.94
N MET A 47 20.16 31.63 24.22
CA MET A 47 20.18 30.47 25.11
C MET A 47 20.11 30.92 26.56
N ARG A 48 18.96 31.50 26.93
CA ARG A 48 18.56 31.64 28.32
C ARG A 48 18.46 30.23 28.89
N GLU A 49 19.30 29.99 29.89
CA GLU A 49 19.28 28.78 30.68
C GLU A 49 17.86 28.48 31.18
N VAL A 50 17.21 27.48 30.58
CA VAL A 50 16.18 26.72 31.27
C VAL A 50 16.93 25.76 32.20
N THR A 51 17.55 26.32 33.24
CA THR A 51 17.99 25.62 34.45
C THR A 51 16.74 25.22 35.24
N ASN A 52 15.90 24.39 34.61
CA ASN A 52 14.96 23.56 35.34
C ASN A 52 15.81 22.68 36.25
N GLY A 53 15.92 23.09 37.52
CA GLY A 53 16.75 22.43 38.52
C GLY A 53 16.43 20.94 38.58
N SER A 54 17.45 20.14 38.92
CA SER A 54 17.44 18.68 38.84
C SER A 54 16.53 18.01 39.88
N ALA A 55 15.23 18.26 39.80
CA ALA A 55 14.19 17.42 40.36
C ALA A 55 14.13 16.15 39.51
N HIS A 56 14.63 15.03 40.04
CA HIS A 56 14.54 13.73 39.38
C HIS A 56 13.08 13.46 38.98
N PRO A 57 12.76 13.24 37.70
CA PRO A 57 11.40 12.97 37.28
C PRO A 57 10.96 11.64 37.90
N THR A 58 10.09 11.72 38.90
CA THR A 58 9.68 10.54 39.65
C THR A 58 9.06 9.49 38.71
N MET A 59 9.24 8.21 39.02
CA MET A 59 8.77 7.10 38.19
C MET A 59 7.27 7.21 37.82
N ARG A 60 6.46 7.86 38.67
CA ARG A 60 5.05 8.17 38.44
C ARG A 60 4.81 9.15 37.28
N THR A 61 5.57 10.25 37.18
CA THR A 61 5.42 11.20 36.07
C THR A 61 5.89 10.59 34.75
N ILE A 62 6.99 9.83 34.76
CA ILE A 62 7.46 9.10 33.56
C ILE A 62 6.38 8.13 33.06
N LEU A 63 5.79 7.34 33.97
CA LEU A 63 4.75 6.37 33.63
C LEU A 63 3.52 7.05 32.97
N LEU A 64 3.09 8.21 33.48
CA LEU A 64 1.96 8.95 32.94
C LEU A 64 2.20 9.47 31.52
N PHE A 65 3.41 9.93 31.19
CA PHE A 65 3.77 10.30 29.82
C PHE A 65 3.80 9.08 28.88
N VAL A 66 4.29 7.93 29.35
CA VAL A 66 4.29 6.68 28.56
C VAL A 66 2.86 6.19 28.32
N THR A 67 1.99 6.13 29.32
CA THR A 67 0.60 5.72 29.14
C THR A 67 -0.19 6.71 28.30
N GLY A 68 0.07 8.02 28.44
CA GLY A 68 -0.54 9.05 27.60
C GLY A 68 -0.16 8.90 26.12
N ALA A 69 1.13 8.68 25.83
CA ALA A 69 1.59 8.45 24.46
C ALA A 69 0.99 7.18 23.83
N ILE A 70 0.90 6.08 24.60
CA ILE A 70 0.27 4.83 24.15
C ILE A 70 -1.23 5.03 23.89
N ALA A 71 -1.93 5.77 24.75
CA ALA A 71 -3.35 6.07 24.56
C ALA A 71 -3.60 6.91 23.30
N ILE A 72 -2.77 7.93 23.03
CA ILE A 72 -2.86 8.77 21.84
C ILE A 72 -2.59 7.96 20.55
N TYR A 73 -1.60 7.07 20.57
CA TYR A 73 -1.21 6.26 19.41
C TYR A 73 -2.35 5.39 18.85
N LEU A 74 -3.32 4.99 19.68
CA LEU A 74 -4.47 4.17 19.28
C LEU A 74 -5.61 4.95 18.61
N ILE A 75 -5.59 6.29 18.61
CA ILE A 75 -6.70 7.12 18.10
C ILE A 75 -6.37 7.81 16.77
N THR A 76 -5.09 7.93 16.40
CA THR A 76 -4.64 8.77 15.28
C THR A 76 -4.17 8.01 14.04
N THR A 77 -4.80 6.87 13.72
CA THR A 77 -4.79 6.38 12.32
C THR A 77 -5.73 7.26 11.50
N LEU A 78 -5.21 8.21 10.71
CA LEU A 78 -6.05 8.95 9.76
C LEU A 78 -6.64 7.94 8.77
N THR A 79 -7.95 7.72 8.86
CA THR A 79 -8.74 6.86 7.98
C THR A 79 -8.93 7.53 6.62
N THR A 80 -7.83 7.81 5.91
CA THR A 80 -7.87 8.25 4.52
C THR A 80 -8.44 7.11 3.69
N ALA A 81 -9.72 7.19 3.33
CA ALA A 81 -10.29 6.33 2.31
C ALA A 81 -9.54 6.56 1.00
N ARG A 82 -9.05 5.49 0.39
CA ARG A 82 -8.32 5.54 -0.88
C ARG A 82 -9.15 4.86 -1.95
N PRO A 83 -9.65 5.59 -2.95
CA PRO A 83 -10.39 4.97 -4.05
C PRO A 83 -9.49 4.01 -4.81
N LEU A 84 -10.05 2.85 -5.17
CA LEU A 84 -9.38 1.83 -5.95
C LEU A 84 -9.95 1.80 -7.38
N ASP A 85 -9.11 1.36 -8.31
CA ASP A 85 -9.56 1.05 -9.65
C ASP A 85 -10.49 -0.17 -9.63
N ILE A 86 -11.75 0.05 -10.00
CA ILE A 86 -12.75 -1.01 -10.12
C ILE A 86 -12.40 -2.03 -11.21
N ASN A 87 -11.53 -1.69 -12.17
CA ASN A 87 -11.08 -2.62 -13.21
C ASN A 87 -10.00 -3.59 -12.71
N ASN A 88 -9.48 -3.40 -11.48
CA ASN A 88 -8.53 -4.32 -10.85
C ASN A 88 -9.20 -5.70 -10.61
N PRO A 89 -8.68 -6.80 -11.17
CA PRO A 89 -9.26 -8.13 -10.99
C PRO A 89 -9.39 -8.55 -9.53
N PHE A 90 -8.48 -8.12 -8.65
CA PHE A 90 -8.55 -8.42 -7.22
C PHE A 90 -9.74 -7.72 -6.52
N VAL A 91 -10.07 -6.49 -6.93
CA VAL A 91 -11.24 -5.77 -6.39
C VAL A 91 -12.53 -6.49 -6.80
N GLN A 92 -12.63 -6.92 -8.05
CA GLN A 92 -13.75 -7.73 -8.53
C GLN A 92 -13.82 -9.10 -7.82
N GLU A 93 -12.68 -9.73 -7.53
CA GLU A 93 -12.62 -10.99 -6.77
C GLU A 93 -13.11 -10.83 -5.32
N VAL A 94 -12.71 -9.75 -4.62
CA VAL A 94 -13.16 -9.46 -3.26
C VAL A 94 -14.67 -9.13 -3.23
N GLY A 95 -15.18 -8.41 -4.24
CA GLY A 95 -16.62 -8.16 -4.39
C GLY A 95 -17.43 -9.44 -4.64
N ASN A 96 -16.97 -10.30 -5.55
CA ASN A 96 -17.62 -11.60 -5.79
C ASN A 96 -17.58 -12.48 -4.53
N TRP A 97 -16.46 -12.51 -3.83
CA TRP A 97 -16.33 -13.22 -2.55
C TRP A 97 -17.32 -12.72 -1.50
N ALA A 98 -17.57 -11.40 -1.42
CA ALA A 98 -18.53 -10.81 -0.50
C ALA A 98 -19.97 -11.29 -0.78
N VAL A 99 -20.41 -11.27 -2.05
CA VAL A 99 -21.72 -11.80 -2.45
C VAL A 99 -21.82 -13.30 -2.18
N MET A 100 -20.79 -14.08 -2.53
CA MET A 100 -20.75 -15.52 -2.25
C MET A 100 -20.84 -15.83 -0.75
N GLU A 101 -20.21 -15.04 0.11
CA GLU A 101 -20.25 -15.23 1.55
C GLU A 101 -21.60 -14.82 2.16
N HIS A 102 -22.18 -13.71 1.71
CA HIS A 102 -23.54 -13.29 2.07
C HIS A 102 -24.58 -14.34 1.68
N VAL A 103 -24.54 -14.86 0.45
CA VAL A 103 -25.50 -15.86 -0.05
C VAL A 103 -25.46 -17.18 0.74
N LYS A 104 -24.31 -17.60 1.28
CA LYS A 104 -24.24 -18.76 2.19
C LYS A 104 -25.03 -18.54 3.48
N GLN A 105 -25.03 -17.31 3.98
CA GLN A 105 -25.60 -16.92 5.26
C GLN A 105 -27.09 -16.59 5.12
N ALA A 106 -27.45 -15.71 4.18
CA ALA A 106 -28.81 -15.23 3.93
C ALA A 106 -29.66 -16.16 3.05
N LYS A 107 -29.04 -16.96 2.17
CA LYS A 107 -29.70 -17.87 1.20
C LYS A 107 -30.67 -17.20 0.23
N ASP A 108 -30.46 -15.91 -0.04
CA ASP A 108 -31.30 -15.09 -0.92
C ASP A 108 -30.96 -15.21 -2.42
N GLY A 109 -29.83 -15.82 -2.78
CA GLY A 109 -29.48 -16.18 -4.16
C GLY A 109 -29.02 -15.00 -5.04
N ILE A 110 -28.61 -13.89 -4.43
CA ILE A 110 -28.04 -12.73 -5.14
C ILE A 110 -26.82 -13.15 -5.99
N LYS A 111 -26.71 -12.59 -7.20
CA LYS A 111 -25.65 -12.91 -8.18
C LYS A 111 -24.79 -11.68 -8.44
N PHE A 112 -23.49 -11.81 -8.21
CA PHE A 112 -22.51 -10.75 -8.46
C PHE A 112 -22.43 -10.42 -9.97
N ASN A 113 -22.59 -9.14 -10.32
CA ASN A 113 -22.35 -8.64 -11.67
C ASN A 113 -20.96 -8.00 -11.77
N LYS A 114 -20.66 -7.02 -10.91
CA LYS A 114 -19.41 -6.25 -10.86
C LYS A 114 -19.32 -5.37 -9.61
N VAL A 115 -18.11 -4.99 -9.21
CA VAL A 115 -17.90 -3.82 -8.34
C VAL A 115 -18.04 -2.54 -9.18
N VAL A 116 -18.78 -1.54 -8.68
CA VAL A 116 -18.98 -0.22 -9.32
C VAL A 116 -18.33 0.94 -8.56
N ARG A 117 -17.97 0.75 -7.29
CA ARG A 117 -17.08 1.63 -6.51
C ARG A 117 -16.32 0.78 -5.50
N ALA A 118 -15.06 1.10 -5.27
CA ALA A 118 -14.24 0.51 -4.22
C ALA A 118 -13.38 1.58 -3.55
N ASP A 119 -13.38 1.61 -2.22
CA ASP A 119 -12.48 2.39 -1.39
C ASP A 119 -11.76 1.43 -0.42
N GLN A 120 -10.48 1.69 -0.10
CA GLN A 120 -9.75 0.95 0.92
C GLN A 120 -9.30 1.83 2.08
N ASN A 121 -9.50 1.34 3.30
CA ASN A 121 -9.21 2.01 4.56
C ASN A 121 -8.28 1.12 5.39
N ALA A 122 -7.15 1.65 5.86
CA ALA A 122 -6.33 0.95 6.84
C ALA A 122 -7.06 0.91 8.19
N LEU A 123 -7.21 -0.28 8.78
CA LEU A 123 -8.00 -0.50 9.98
C LEU A 123 -7.23 -1.41 10.96
N GLY A 124 -6.42 -0.80 11.82
CA GLY A 124 -5.61 -1.52 12.80
C GLY A 124 -4.43 -2.28 12.16
N LEU A 125 -4.55 -3.62 12.08
CA LEU A 125 -3.54 -4.53 11.53
C LEU A 125 -4.07 -5.27 10.28
N GLY A 126 -4.71 -4.51 9.40
CA GLY A 126 -5.34 -5.00 8.18
C GLY A 126 -6.02 -3.89 7.39
N ILE A 127 -6.64 -4.26 6.28
CA ILE A 127 -7.30 -3.36 5.33
C ILE A 127 -8.80 -3.69 5.28
N ASN A 128 -9.65 -2.69 5.47
CA ASN A 128 -11.07 -2.78 5.15
C ASN A 128 -11.33 -2.25 3.74
N TYR A 129 -11.99 -3.06 2.93
CA TYR A 129 -12.51 -2.68 1.61
C TYR A 129 -13.99 -2.32 1.77
N ASP A 130 -14.34 -1.10 1.39
CA ASP A 130 -15.69 -0.57 1.30
C ASP A 130 -16.09 -0.62 -0.19
N LEU A 131 -17.05 -1.48 -0.53
CA LEU A 131 -17.41 -1.82 -1.89
C LEU A 131 -18.88 -1.53 -2.17
N ILE A 132 -19.15 -0.80 -3.27
CA ILE A 132 -20.48 -0.79 -3.88
C ILE A 132 -20.48 -1.81 -5.02
N ILE A 133 -21.32 -2.82 -4.86
CA ILE A 133 -21.46 -3.97 -5.75
C ILE A 133 -22.78 -3.85 -6.53
N ASP A 134 -22.71 -4.04 -7.83
CA ASP A 134 -23.85 -4.27 -8.72
C ASP A 134 -24.10 -5.79 -8.78
N ALA A 135 -25.32 -6.21 -8.45
CA ALA A 135 -25.70 -7.61 -8.36
C ALA A 135 -27.19 -7.82 -8.63
N SER A 136 -27.55 -8.89 -9.35
CA SER A 136 -28.94 -9.23 -9.64
C SER A 136 -29.56 -10.12 -8.56
N ASN A 137 -30.83 -9.92 -8.23
CA ASN A 137 -31.59 -10.85 -7.38
C ASN A 137 -32.03 -12.12 -8.16
N ASN A 138 -32.74 -13.05 -7.50
CA ASN A 138 -33.29 -14.25 -8.15
C ASN A 138 -34.26 -13.95 -9.31
N ASP A 139 -34.98 -12.83 -9.29
CA ASP A 139 -35.87 -12.39 -10.37
C ASP A 139 -35.11 -11.85 -11.59
N GLY A 140 -33.77 -11.71 -11.51
CA GLY A 140 -32.97 -11.04 -12.54
C GLY A 140 -33.06 -9.51 -12.51
N LYS A 141 -33.47 -8.91 -11.39
CA LYS A 141 -33.46 -7.45 -11.20
C LYS A 141 -32.15 -7.02 -10.58
N ASP A 142 -31.47 -6.07 -11.20
CA ASP A 142 -30.23 -5.50 -10.69
C ASP A 142 -30.47 -4.58 -9.50
N GLY A 143 -29.62 -4.72 -8.48
CA GLY A 143 -29.57 -3.88 -7.29
C GLY A 143 -28.13 -3.48 -6.96
N LYS A 144 -28.00 -2.45 -6.11
CA LYS A 144 -26.71 -2.06 -5.55
C LYS A 144 -26.62 -2.48 -4.09
N TYR A 145 -25.44 -2.93 -3.68
CA TYR A 145 -25.18 -3.41 -2.33
C TYR A 145 -23.87 -2.82 -1.81
N GLU A 146 -23.90 -2.31 -0.58
CA GLU A 146 -22.74 -1.95 0.22
C GLU A 146 -22.19 -3.21 0.89
N ALA A 147 -20.89 -3.48 0.72
CA ALA A 147 -20.20 -4.63 1.31
C ALA A 147 -18.87 -4.20 1.93
N ASN A 148 -18.74 -4.40 3.24
CA ASN A 148 -17.51 -4.16 3.99
C ASN A 148 -16.75 -5.45 4.20
N VAL A 149 -15.55 -5.57 3.61
CA VAL A 149 -14.71 -6.76 3.68
C VAL A 149 -13.36 -6.44 4.32
N TYR A 150 -13.10 -7.03 5.49
CA TYR A 150 -11.83 -6.87 6.20
C TYR A 150 -10.84 -7.99 5.87
N LEU A 151 -9.65 -7.62 5.41
CA LEU A 151 -8.51 -8.48 5.18
C LEU A 151 -7.49 -8.29 6.30
N ARG A 152 -6.87 -9.39 6.74
CA ARG A 152 -5.69 -9.37 7.63
C ARG A 152 -4.43 -9.63 6.81
N ASP A 153 -3.61 -8.61 6.66
CA ASP A 153 -2.41 -8.56 5.80
C ASP A 153 -1.36 -9.66 6.12
N TRP A 154 -1.45 -10.29 7.28
CA TRP A 154 -0.54 -11.33 7.77
C TRP A 154 -1.15 -12.74 7.84
N ALA A 155 -2.41 -12.92 7.42
CA ALA A 155 -3.15 -14.18 7.61
C ALA A 155 -4.01 -14.62 6.42
N ASP A 156 -3.99 -13.87 5.30
CA ASP A 156 -4.81 -14.07 4.08
C ASP A 156 -6.34 -14.20 4.33
N LYS A 157 -6.78 -13.93 5.56
CA LYS A 157 -8.15 -14.15 6.00
C LYS A 157 -9.03 -12.95 5.68
N ARG A 158 -9.94 -13.14 4.72
CA ARG A 158 -11.07 -12.26 4.43
C ARG A 158 -12.18 -12.48 5.45
N THR A 159 -12.86 -11.41 5.87
CA THR A 159 -14.02 -11.43 6.76
C THR A 159 -15.05 -10.44 6.24
N LEU A 160 -16.28 -10.88 5.98
CA LEU A 160 -17.40 -10.00 5.67
C LEU A 160 -17.88 -9.37 6.98
N LEU A 161 -17.82 -8.03 7.08
CA LEU A 161 -18.26 -7.27 8.26
C LEU A 161 -19.71 -6.80 8.14
N ALA A 162 -20.11 -6.40 6.94
CA ALA A 162 -21.48 -6.00 6.62
C ALA A 162 -21.78 -6.26 5.14
N PHE A 163 -23.05 -6.54 4.83
CA PHE A 163 -23.60 -6.60 3.48
C PHE A 163 -25.04 -6.08 3.54
N GLN A 164 -25.36 -5.01 2.81
CA GLN A 164 -26.68 -4.37 2.84
C GLN A 164 -27.01 -3.71 1.50
N PRO A 165 -28.29 -3.46 1.16
CA PRO A 165 -28.64 -2.65 -0.01
C PRO A 165 -28.04 -1.24 0.11
N ALA A 166 -27.47 -0.73 -0.98
CA ALA A 166 -26.99 0.65 -1.06
C ALA A 166 -28.15 1.62 -1.32
N ASN A 167 -28.13 2.78 -0.67
CA ASN A 167 -29.24 3.76 -0.63
C ASN A 167 -28.93 5.06 -1.39
#